data_AF-A0A317UXG5-F1
#
_entry.id   AF-A0A317UXG5-F1
#
_cell.length_a   1.000
_cell.length_b   1.000
_cell.length_c   1.000
_cell.angle_alpha   90.00
_cell.angle_beta   90.00
_cell.angle_gamma   90.00
#
_symmetry.space_group_name_H-M   'P 1'
#
loop_
_entity.id
_entity.type
_entity.pdbx_description
1 polymer ?
#
loop_
_entity_poly.entity_id
_entity_poly.type
_entity_poly.pdbx_seq_one_letter_code
_entity_poly.pdbx_strand_id
1 'polypeptide(L)'
;MDNWRRSINEPAAKTLNENTWLRSINGTEDAVHQFRNIQNTYHVQLGELPNAQYGNDIWLLWDYDRIWGKFDFGYTTGLFLVDSGPRLSDDGIYLPFCWRGARESSPNDLIWNKNFTKGRICIDPKMGTLKGSFQYMKGNGDAGAGTCEFHAKARAGPAVVPFRLENVVDEWNAASEYMGALEGVRQDMSVLDLEGYLCRKERDGRRLGV
;
A
#
# COMPACT_ATOMS: atom_id res chain seq x y z
N MET A 1 -21.07 19.59 -11.25
CA MET A 1 -20.12 19.18 -10.19
C MET A 1 -19.47 17.81 -10.44
N ASP A 2 -19.88 17.03 -11.46
CA ASP A 2 -19.34 15.68 -11.73
C ASP A 2 -18.01 15.62 -12.50
N ASN A 3 -17.64 16.67 -13.24
CA ASN A 3 -16.41 16.65 -14.05
C ASN A 3 -15.11 16.70 -13.21
N TRP A 4 -15.14 17.36 -12.03
CA TRP A 4 -13.97 17.48 -11.16
C TRP A 4 -13.59 16.15 -10.49
N ARG A 5 -14.59 15.36 -10.05
CA ARG A 5 -14.37 14.04 -9.43
C ARG A 5 -13.85 12.99 -10.41
N ARG A 6 -14.17 13.11 -11.71
CA ARG A 6 -13.57 12.25 -12.75
C ARG A 6 -12.08 12.53 -12.90
N SER A 7 -11.68 13.81 -12.92
CA SER A 7 -10.29 14.23 -13.14
C SER A 7 -9.31 13.81 -12.04
N ILE A 8 -9.72 13.77 -10.78
CA ILE A 8 -8.82 13.43 -9.65
C ILE A 8 -8.45 11.93 -9.65
N ASN A 9 -9.35 11.07 -10.11
CA ASN A 9 -9.23 9.62 -9.97
C ASN A 9 -8.81 8.92 -11.28
N GLU A 10 -8.87 9.65 -12.39
CA GLU A 10 -8.45 9.20 -13.70
C GLU A 10 -7.02 8.61 -13.73
N PRO A 11 -6.02 9.20 -13.03
CA PRO A 11 -4.68 8.62 -13.00
C PRO A 11 -4.64 7.24 -12.33
N ALA A 12 -5.28 7.08 -11.16
CA ALA A 12 -5.32 5.78 -10.48
C ALA A 12 -6.09 4.74 -11.32
N ALA A 13 -7.21 5.13 -11.93
CA ALA A 13 -7.96 4.27 -12.83
C ALA A 13 -7.12 3.83 -14.04
N LYS A 14 -6.31 4.73 -14.60
CA LYS A 14 -5.36 4.43 -15.68
C LYS A 14 -4.34 3.38 -15.22
N THR A 15 -3.69 3.58 -14.07
CA THR A 15 -2.74 2.62 -13.49
C THR A 15 -3.35 1.22 -13.39
N LEU A 16 -4.59 1.10 -12.89
CA LEU A 16 -5.28 -0.18 -12.76
C LEU A 16 -5.63 -0.83 -14.12
N ASN A 17 -6.02 -0.02 -15.10
CA ASN A 17 -6.41 -0.50 -16.43
C ASN A 17 -5.22 -0.94 -17.28
N GLU A 18 -4.09 -0.25 -17.15
CA GLU A 18 -2.87 -0.52 -17.92
C GLU A 18 -1.96 -1.55 -17.25
N ASN A 19 -2.27 -1.98 -16.03
CA ASN A 19 -1.49 -2.99 -15.31
C ASN A 19 -1.50 -4.34 -16.06
N THR A 20 -0.39 -4.64 -16.73
CA THR A 20 -0.19 -5.83 -17.57
C THR A 20 -0.21 -7.11 -16.74
N TRP A 21 0.35 -7.08 -15.53
CA TRP A 21 0.35 -8.22 -14.61
C TRP A 21 -1.09 -8.60 -14.24
N LEU A 22 -1.90 -7.66 -13.77
CA LEU A 22 -3.31 -7.90 -13.42
C LEU A 22 -4.13 -8.44 -14.60
N ARG A 23 -3.86 -7.98 -15.82
CA ARG A 23 -4.52 -8.46 -17.05
C ARG A 23 -4.11 -9.88 -17.44
N SER A 24 -2.94 -10.33 -16.98
CA SER A 24 -2.41 -11.67 -17.25
C SER A 24 -2.82 -12.72 -16.22
N ILE A 25 -3.49 -12.30 -15.14
CA ILE A 25 -3.91 -13.22 -14.08
C ILE A 25 -4.96 -14.19 -14.61
N ASN A 26 -4.69 -15.48 -14.43
CA ASN A 26 -5.64 -16.55 -14.72
C ASN A 26 -6.55 -16.76 -13.52
N GLY A 27 -7.86 -16.51 -13.68
CA GLY A 27 -8.87 -16.69 -12.65
C GLY A 27 -10.28 -16.56 -13.22
N THR A 28 -11.30 -16.72 -12.37
CA THR A 28 -12.67 -16.39 -12.78
C THR A 28 -12.81 -14.87 -12.94
N GLU A 29 -13.70 -14.41 -13.82
CA GLU A 29 -13.93 -12.97 -14.02
C GLU A 29 -14.26 -12.26 -12.70
N ASP A 30 -15.07 -12.91 -11.86
CA ASP A 30 -15.45 -12.42 -10.53
C ASP A 30 -14.24 -12.28 -9.59
N ALA A 31 -13.37 -13.29 -9.55
CA ALA A 31 -12.17 -13.25 -8.72
C ALA A 31 -11.21 -12.16 -9.20
N VAL A 32 -11.00 -12.05 -10.52
CA VAL A 32 -10.16 -10.99 -11.10
C VAL A 32 -10.75 -9.61 -10.82
N HIS A 33 -12.08 -9.46 -10.90
CA HIS A 33 -12.76 -8.20 -10.58
C HIS A 33 -12.57 -7.80 -9.11
N GLN A 34 -12.80 -8.73 -8.17
CA GLN A 34 -12.56 -8.51 -6.74
C GLN A 34 -11.09 -8.15 -6.47
N PHE A 35 -10.17 -8.79 -7.17
CA PHE A 35 -8.74 -8.55 -7.05
C PHE A 35 -8.31 -7.16 -7.55
N ARG A 36 -8.90 -6.70 -8.66
CA ARG A 36 -8.72 -5.32 -9.13
C ARG A 36 -9.23 -4.30 -8.13
N ASN A 37 -10.33 -4.61 -7.43
CA ASN A 37 -10.93 -3.76 -6.40
C ASN A 37 -10.10 -3.66 -5.10
N ILE A 38 -8.98 -4.37 -4.98
CA ILE A 38 -8.00 -4.13 -3.91
C ILE A 38 -7.46 -2.69 -3.98
N GLN A 39 -7.31 -2.13 -5.18
CA GLN A 39 -6.99 -0.72 -5.31
C GLN A 39 -8.23 0.12 -4.97
N ASN A 40 -8.26 0.65 -3.76
CA ASN A 40 -9.39 1.42 -3.24
C ASN A 40 -8.98 2.31 -2.06
N THR A 41 -9.91 3.16 -1.63
CA THR A 41 -9.90 3.81 -0.32
C THR A 41 -10.53 2.89 0.71
N TYR A 42 -9.88 2.73 1.85
CA TYR A 42 -10.32 1.92 2.98
C TYR A 42 -10.43 2.79 4.23
N HIS A 43 -11.61 2.77 4.84
CA HIS A 43 -11.85 3.42 6.11
C HIS A 43 -11.32 2.54 7.24
N VAL A 44 -10.49 3.11 8.11
CA VAL A 44 -9.68 2.40 9.11
C VAL A 44 -10.20 2.64 10.51
N GLN A 45 -10.19 1.56 11.30
CA GLN A 45 -10.37 1.53 12.74
C GLN A 45 -9.10 0.97 13.39
N LEU A 46 -8.51 1.74 14.31
CA LEU A 46 -7.33 1.31 15.08
C LEU A 46 -7.74 0.47 16.30
N GLY A 47 -6.95 -0.55 16.62
CA GLY A 47 -7.30 -1.58 17.60
C GLY A 47 -7.51 -1.07 19.04
N GLU A 48 -6.80 -0.03 19.47
CA GLU A 48 -6.94 0.54 20.82
C GLU A 48 -8.16 1.47 20.98
N LEU A 49 -8.85 1.81 19.89
CA LEU A 49 -9.99 2.73 19.89
C LEU A 49 -11.24 2.09 19.24
N PRO A 50 -11.82 1.02 19.84
CA PRO A 50 -12.96 0.31 19.26
C PRO A 50 -14.23 1.19 19.16
N ASN A 51 -14.30 2.30 19.90
CA ASN A 51 -15.42 3.24 19.90
C ASN A 51 -15.13 4.54 19.12
N ALA A 52 -13.90 4.75 18.65
CA ALA A 52 -13.65 5.82 17.71
C ALA A 52 -14.26 5.42 16.37
N GLN A 53 -15.03 6.34 15.77
CA GLN A 53 -15.52 6.15 14.41
C GLN A 53 -14.35 5.90 13.45
N TYR A 54 -14.65 5.28 12.31
CA TYR A 54 -13.73 5.20 11.17
C TYR A 54 -13.34 6.62 10.73
N GLY A 55 -12.28 7.16 11.33
CA GLY A 55 -11.80 8.53 11.09
C GLY A 55 -10.47 8.60 10.36
N ASN A 56 -9.90 7.44 10.06
CA ASN A 56 -8.59 7.25 9.44
C ASN A 56 -8.76 6.53 8.11
N ASP A 57 -7.80 6.68 7.19
CA ASP A 57 -7.89 6.11 5.85
C ASP A 57 -6.58 5.40 5.44
N ILE A 58 -6.74 4.34 4.64
CA ILE A 58 -5.68 3.70 3.87
C ILE A 58 -6.09 3.74 2.39
N TRP A 59 -5.17 4.08 1.51
CA TRP A 59 -5.34 4.01 0.07
C TRP A 59 -4.36 3.01 -0.51
N LEU A 60 -4.87 2.04 -1.27
CA LEU A 60 -4.03 1.05 -1.94
C LEU A 60 -3.99 1.34 -3.44
N LEU A 61 -2.80 1.29 -4.04
CA LEU A 61 -2.60 1.36 -5.49
C LEU A 61 -1.78 0.17 -5.97
N TRP A 62 -2.21 -0.41 -7.08
CA TRP A 62 -1.43 -1.44 -7.76
C TRP A 62 -0.23 -0.81 -8.48
N ASP A 63 0.89 -1.53 -8.45
CA ASP A 63 2.06 -1.26 -9.28
C ASP A 63 2.64 -2.59 -9.77
N TYR A 64 2.24 -2.99 -10.97
CA TYR A 64 2.54 -4.32 -11.52
C TYR A 64 2.07 -5.43 -10.57
N ASP A 65 2.99 -6.16 -9.92
CA ASP A 65 2.72 -7.27 -9.00
C ASP A 65 2.88 -6.93 -7.51
N ARG A 66 2.96 -5.64 -7.17
CA ARG A 66 3.06 -5.13 -5.80
C ARG A 66 2.01 -4.07 -5.51
N ILE A 67 1.87 -3.73 -4.23
CA ILE A 67 0.92 -2.72 -3.77
C ILE A 67 1.64 -1.61 -3.02
N TRP A 68 1.35 -0.38 -3.43
CA TRP A 68 1.65 0.82 -2.66
C TRP A 68 0.47 1.16 -1.77
N GLY A 69 0.76 1.48 -0.52
CA GLY A 69 -0.20 2.00 0.44
C GLY A 69 0.15 3.42 0.84
N LYS A 70 -0.85 4.29 0.90
CA LYS A 70 -0.78 5.55 1.67
C LYS A 70 -1.69 5.40 2.88
N PHE A 71 -1.30 5.95 4.02
CA PHE A 71 -2.11 5.92 5.24
C PHE A 71 -2.14 7.28 5.92
N ASP A 72 -3.26 7.55 6.59
CA ASP A 72 -3.45 8.67 7.50
C ASP A 72 -4.16 8.17 8.74
N PHE A 73 -3.42 8.14 9.86
CA PHE A 73 -3.92 7.73 11.18
C PHE A 73 -4.09 8.91 12.14
N GLY A 74 -4.11 10.14 11.64
CA GLY A 74 -4.31 11.37 12.41
C GLY A 74 -3.11 11.84 13.23
N TYR A 75 -2.29 10.94 13.78
CA TYR A 75 -1.01 11.30 14.43
C TYR A 75 0.19 11.11 13.51
N THR A 76 0.10 10.11 12.64
CA THR A 76 1.14 9.73 11.70
C THR A 76 0.50 9.53 10.34
N THR A 77 1.09 10.17 9.33
CA THR A 77 0.79 9.94 7.92
C THR A 77 2.01 9.33 7.24
N GLY A 78 1.77 8.60 6.16
CA GLY A 78 2.89 7.99 5.46
C GLY A 78 2.51 7.04 4.35
N LEU A 79 3.51 6.27 3.94
CA LEU A 79 3.47 5.32 2.85
C LEU A 79 3.95 3.95 3.32
N PHE A 80 3.43 2.90 2.72
CA PHE A 80 3.94 1.54 2.89
C PHE A 80 3.99 0.79 1.57
N LEU A 81 4.85 -0.22 1.52
CA LEU A 81 5.07 -1.04 0.33
C LEU A 81 4.93 -2.51 0.68
N VAL A 82 3.93 -3.17 0.06
CA VAL A 82 3.73 -4.62 0.11
C VAL A 82 4.39 -5.22 -1.13
N ASP A 83 5.48 -5.95 -0.93
CA ASP A 83 6.27 -6.47 -2.05
C ASP A 83 6.88 -7.84 -1.72
N SER A 84 6.38 -8.95 -2.29
CA SER A 84 5.37 -9.05 -3.36
C SER A 84 3.94 -8.80 -2.87
N GLY A 85 3.08 -8.27 -3.75
CA GLY A 85 1.65 -8.11 -3.48
C GLY A 85 0.91 -9.46 -3.39
N PRO A 86 -0.41 -9.45 -3.10
CA PRO A 86 -1.20 -10.67 -2.99
C PRO A 86 -1.20 -11.43 -4.32
N ARG A 87 -1.48 -12.72 -4.23
CA ARG A 87 -1.83 -13.61 -5.35
C ARG A 87 -3.27 -14.08 -5.19
N LEU A 88 -3.90 -14.53 -6.28
CA LEU A 88 -5.27 -15.08 -6.21
C LEU A 88 -5.39 -16.31 -5.29
N SER A 89 -4.29 -17.04 -5.08
CA SER A 89 -4.22 -18.18 -4.18
C SER A 89 -4.10 -17.80 -2.70
N ASP A 90 -3.86 -16.52 -2.40
CA ASP A 90 -3.60 -16.07 -1.04
C ASP A 90 -4.93 -15.89 -0.31
N ASP A 91 -5.39 -16.95 0.34
CA ASP A 91 -6.55 -16.89 1.22
C ASP A 91 -6.10 -16.64 2.67
N GLY A 92 -6.36 -15.43 3.18
CA GLY A 92 -6.11 -15.08 4.58
C GLY A 92 -4.63 -14.95 4.99
N ILE A 93 -3.70 -14.89 4.03
CA ILE A 93 -2.26 -14.74 4.31
C ILE A 93 -1.94 -13.30 4.73
N TYR A 94 -1.05 -13.17 5.70
CA TYR A 94 -0.44 -11.89 6.06
C TYR A 94 0.80 -11.62 5.21
N LEU A 95 0.72 -10.59 4.39
CA LEU A 95 1.83 -10.10 3.57
C LEU A 95 2.67 -9.10 4.37
N PRO A 96 4.00 -9.26 4.41
CA PRO A 96 4.85 -8.28 5.07
C PRO A 96 4.91 -6.99 4.24
N PHE A 97 5.09 -5.87 4.94
CA PHE A 97 5.38 -4.59 4.31
C PHE A 97 6.42 -3.80 5.10
N CYS A 98 7.01 -2.81 4.44
CA CYS A 98 7.78 -1.77 5.09
C CYS A 98 7.07 -0.43 4.94
N TRP A 99 7.24 0.47 5.90
CA TRP A 99 6.57 1.77 5.89
C TRP A 99 7.52 2.91 6.23
N ARG A 100 7.13 4.11 5.80
CA ARG A 100 7.78 5.40 6.04
C ARG A 100 6.69 6.41 6.35
N GLY A 101 6.98 7.42 7.13
CA GLY A 101 5.99 8.46 7.42
C GLY A 101 6.57 9.63 8.17
N ALA A 102 5.70 10.52 8.63
CA ALA A 102 6.04 11.62 9.52
C ALA A 102 4.92 11.77 10.55
N ARG A 103 5.24 12.41 11.68
CA ARG A 103 4.20 12.84 12.62
C ARG A 103 3.54 14.10 12.11
N GLU A 104 2.24 14.23 12.30
CA GLU A 104 1.51 15.46 11.95
C GLU A 104 2.07 16.70 12.67
N SER A 105 2.58 16.53 13.90
CA SER A 105 3.22 17.62 14.66
C SER A 105 4.61 18.00 14.16
N SER A 106 5.27 17.12 13.39
CA SER A 106 6.62 17.29 12.88
C SER A 106 6.73 16.71 11.46
N PRO A 107 6.08 17.32 10.45
CA PRO A 107 5.99 16.76 9.11
C PRO A 107 7.34 16.68 8.37
N ASN A 108 8.33 17.44 8.82
CA ASN A 108 9.69 17.41 8.27
C ASN A 108 10.57 16.32 8.92
N ASP A 109 10.15 15.72 10.03
CA ASP A 109 10.91 14.68 10.73
C ASP A 109 10.48 13.30 10.24
N LEU A 110 11.15 12.86 9.17
CA LEU A 110 10.85 11.60 8.52
C LEU A 110 11.20 10.39 9.40
N ILE A 111 10.26 9.47 9.48
CA ILE A 111 10.33 8.23 10.22
C ILE A 111 10.61 7.11 9.25
N TRP A 112 11.86 6.66 9.24
CA TRP A 112 12.29 5.50 8.50
C TRP A 112 13.37 4.75 9.27
N ASN A 113 13.12 3.47 9.52
CA ASN A 113 14.16 2.58 10.01
C ASN A 113 13.89 1.17 9.51
N LYS A 114 14.72 0.67 8.59
CA LYS A 114 14.59 -0.66 7.97
C LYS A 114 14.41 -1.82 8.97
N ASN A 115 14.85 -1.64 10.22
CA ASN A 115 14.75 -2.67 11.25
C ASN A 115 13.42 -2.63 12.02
N PHE A 116 12.75 -1.48 12.09
CA PHE A 116 11.60 -1.27 12.97
C PHE A 116 10.32 -0.82 12.23
N THR A 117 10.43 -0.08 11.13
CA THR A 117 9.26 0.43 10.37
C THR A 117 8.75 -0.63 9.39
N LYS A 118 8.28 -1.73 9.96
CA LYS A 118 7.71 -2.88 9.25
C LYS A 118 6.24 -3.07 9.63
N GLY A 119 5.56 -3.94 8.92
CA GLY A 119 4.22 -4.34 9.28
C GLY A 119 3.78 -5.56 8.51
N ARG A 120 2.52 -5.91 8.70
CA ARG A 120 1.87 -7.00 7.98
C ARG A 120 0.44 -6.62 7.66
N ILE A 121 -0.05 -7.05 6.51
CA ILE A 121 -1.41 -6.81 6.05
C ILE A 121 -2.01 -8.10 5.51
N CYS A 122 -3.24 -8.38 5.89
CA CYS A 122 -4.09 -9.39 5.28
C CYS A 122 -5.17 -8.64 4.51
N ILE A 123 -5.31 -8.98 3.22
CA ILE A 123 -6.25 -8.37 2.29
C ILE A 123 -7.28 -9.44 1.96
N ASP A 124 -8.55 -9.13 2.18
CA ASP A 124 -9.68 -9.96 1.73
C ASP A 124 -10.37 -9.22 0.57
N PRO A 125 -10.07 -9.57 -0.70
CA PRO A 125 -10.62 -8.90 -1.87
C PRO A 125 -12.12 -9.12 -2.01
N LYS A 126 -12.62 -10.28 -1.54
CA LYS A 126 -14.03 -10.66 -1.65
C LYS A 126 -14.90 -9.85 -0.69
N MET A 127 -14.43 -9.68 0.54
CA MET A 127 -15.13 -8.89 1.55
C MET A 127 -14.79 -7.39 1.46
N GLY A 128 -13.76 -7.02 0.68
CA GLY A 128 -13.26 -5.66 0.60
C GLY A 128 -12.74 -5.17 1.95
N THR A 129 -12.03 -6.03 2.69
CA THR A 129 -11.54 -5.71 4.05
C THR A 129 -10.04 -5.87 4.15
N LEU A 130 -9.45 -5.06 5.03
CA LEU A 130 -8.04 -5.16 5.41
C LEU A 130 -7.96 -5.39 6.91
N LYS A 131 -6.93 -6.13 7.33
CA LYS A 131 -6.52 -6.19 8.73
C LYS A 131 -5.02 -6.34 8.81
N GLY A 132 -4.39 -5.85 9.86
CA GLY A 132 -2.95 -5.92 9.96
C GLY A 132 -2.38 -5.13 11.11
N SER A 133 -1.06 -4.97 11.09
CA SER A 133 -0.40 -4.10 12.03
C SER A 133 0.83 -3.39 11.49
N PHE A 134 1.04 -2.19 12.03
CA PHE A 134 2.25 -1.40 11.88
C PHE A 134 3.11 -1.61 13.13
N GLN A 135 4.35 -2.07 12.94
CA GLN A 135 5.38 -2.07 13.98
C GLN A 135 5.99 -0.68 14.09
N TYR A 136 6.49 -0.35 15.28
CA TYR A 136 7.00 0.98 15.60
C TYR A 136 5.91 2.08 15.49
N MET A 137 4.70 1.72 15.87
CA MET A 137 3.56 2.63 15.97
C MET A 137 2.72 2.23 17.18
N LYS A 138 2.36 3.18 18.03
CA LYS A 138 1.50 2.95 19.20
C LYS A 138 0.06 2.70 18.74
N GLY A 139 -0.77 2.07 19.56
CA GLY A 139 -2.12 1.69 19.14
C GLY A 139 -3.07 2.85 18.83
N ASN A 140 -2.73 4.08 19.24
CA ASN A 140 -3.41 5.31 18.83
C ASN A 140 -2.97 5.86 17.46
N GLY A 141 -1.98 5.25 16.78
CA GLY A 141 -1.45 5.71 15.50
C GLY A 141 -0.24 6.64 15.58
N ASP A 142 0.25 6.99 16.76
CA ASP A 142 1.50 7.77 16.93
C ASP A 142 2.73 6.88 16.75
N ALA A 143 3.65 7.28 15.87
CA ALA A 143 4.88 6.55 15.62
C ALA A 143 5.77 6.47 16.88
N GLY A 144 6.30 5.29 17.17
CA GLY A 144 7.14 5.03 18.34
C GLY A 144 7.12 3.57 18.76
N ALA A 145 7.90 3.20 19.77
CA ALA A 145 7.97 1.82 20.25
C ALA A 145 6.58 1.27 20.61
N GLY A 146 6.13 0.25 19.88
CA GLY A 146 4.79 -0.32 19.98
C GLY A 146 4.35 -1.01 18.69
N THR A 147 3.12 -1.53 18.71
CA THR A 147 2.44 -2.08 17.54
C THR A 147 1.04 -1.50 17.46
N CYS A 148 0.64 -1.04 16.27
CA CYS A 148 -0.68 -0.52 15.97
C CYS A 148 -1.43 -1.53 15.10
N GLU A 149 -2.41 -2.21 15.67
CA GLU A 149 -3.31 -3.09 14.92
C GLU A 149 -4.40 -2.25 14.25
N PHE A 150 -4.81 -2.63 13.05
CA PHE A 150 -5.85 -1.95 12.30
C PHE A 150 -6.82 -2.94 11.63
N HIS A 151 -8.06 -2.47 11.47
CA HIS A 151 -9.07 -3.11 10.65
C HIS A 151 -9.65 -2.06 9.70
N ALA A 152 -9.86 -2.41 8.44
CA ALA A 152 -10.37 -1.48 7.46
C ALA A 152 -11.42 -2.11 6.55
N LYS A 153 -12.34 -1.28 6.06
CA LYS A 153 -13.35 -1.66 5.08
C LYS A 153 -13.28 -0.73 3.88
N ALA A 154 -13.40 -1.29 2.69
CA ALA A 154 -13.44 -0.52 1.46
C ALA A 154 -14.58 0.50 1.53
N ARG A 155 -14.31 1.72 1.08
CA ARG A 155 -15.31 2.76 0.95
C ARG A 155 -16.40 2.29 -0.01
N ALA A 156 -17.66 2.46 0.39
CA ALA A 156 -18.78 2.14 -0.48
C ALA A 156 -18.82 3.09 -1.71
N GLY A 157 -19.05 2.51 -2.88
CA GLY A 157 -19.10 3.23 -4.15
C GLY A 157 -17.98 2.78 -5.11
N PRO A 158 -17.72 3.56 -6.17
CA PRO A 158 -16.66 3.25 -7.12
C PRO A 158 -15.31 3.14 -6.40
N ALA A 159 -14.48 2.19 -6.83
CA ALA A 159 -13.11 2.08 -6.35
C ALA A 159 -12.33 3.33 -6.74
N VAL A 160 -12.07 4.19 -5.77
CA VAL A 160 -11.48 5.51 -5.99
C VAL A 160 -10.23 5.66 -5.14
N VAL A 161 -9.14 6.09 -5.78
CA VAL A 161 -7.92 6.51 -5.11
C VAL A 161 -7.50 7.86 -5.68
N PRO A 162 -7.36 8.91 -4.86
CA PRO A 162 -7.11 10.27 -5.34
C PRO A 162 -5.61 10.57 -5.55
N PHE A 163 -4.80 9.53 -5.77
CA PHE A 163 -3.35 9.65 -5.90
C PHE A 163 -2.87 9.10 -7.24
N ARG A 164 -1.81 9.71 -7.75
CA ARG A 164 -1.05 9.18 -8.89
C ARG A 164 0.03 8.25 -8.36
N LEU A 165 0.26 7.14 -9.04
CA LEU A 165 1.26 6.17 -8.62
C LEU A 165 2.67 6.78 -8.60
N GLU A 166 2.99 7.60 -9.60
CA GLU A 166 4.28 8.29 -9.73
C GLU A 166 4.54 9.18 -8.52
N ASN A 167 3.55 9.99 -8.13
CA ASN A 167 3.66 10.86 -6.96
C ASN A 167 3.88 10.07 -5.66
N VAL A 168 3.26 8.90 -5.52
CA VAL A 168 3.44 8.03 -4.34
C VAL A 168 4.86 7.48 -4.29
N VAL A 169 5.41 7.06 -5.44
CA VAL A 169 6.79 6.56 -5.52
C VAL A 169 7.80 7.70 -5.30
N ASP A 170 7.54 8.88 -5.84
CA ASP A 170 8.39 10.07 -5.64
C ASP A 170 8.41 10.50 -4.16
N GLU A 171 7.25 10.54 -3.49
CA GLU A 171 7.13 10.82 -2.06
C GLU A 171 7.90 9.78 -1.22
N TRP A 172 7.79 8.49 -1.58
CA TRP A 172 8.58 7.43 -0.93
C TRP A 172 10.08 7.65 -1.06
N ASN A 173 10.54 8.04 -2.25
CA ASN A 173 11.94 8.25 -2.57
C ASN A 173 12.51 9.53 -1.94
N ALA A 174 11.72 10.61 -1.89
CA ALA A 174 12.09 11.85 -1.22
C ALA A 174 12.37 11.61 0.27
N ALA A 175 11.66 10.66 0.89
CA ALA A 175 11.92 10.27 2.27
C ALA A 175 13.23 9.48 2.47
N SER A 176 13.97 9.18 1.40
CA SER A 176 15.12 8.26 1.38
C SER A 176 16.48 8.92 1.19
N GLU A 177 16.58 10.25 1.29
CA GLU A 177 17.71 11.08 0.82
C GLU A 177 19.14 10.61 1.18
N TYR A 178 19.32 9.66 2.11
CA TYR A 178 20.65 9.24 2.54
C TYR A 178 20.98 7.74 2.53
N MET A 179 20.06 6.77 2.41
CA MET A 179 20.41 5.35 2.70
C MET A 179 19.61 4.22 1.99
N GLY A 180 18.90 4.47 0.90
CA GLY A 180 18.08 3.44 0.21
C GLY A 180 18.27 3.40 -1.30
N ALA A 181 18.02 2.23 -1.91
CA ALA A 181 17.79 2.17 -3.35
C ALA A 181 16.48 2.89 -3.67
N LEU A 182 16.49 3.73 -4.71
CA LEU A 182 15.29 4.39 -5.19
C LEU A 182 14.35 3.34 -5.80
N GLU A 183 13.07 3.46 -5.48
CA GLU A 183 12.03 2.68 -6.14
C GLU A 183 11.62 3.38 -7.44
N GLY A 184 11.31 2.61 -8.48
CA GLY A 184 10.68 3.13 -9.69
C GLY A 184 9.30 2.51 -9.86
N VAL A 185 8.41 3.16 -10.61
CA VAL A 185 7.12 2.58 -11.01
C VAL A 185 7.37 1.37 -11.90
N ARG A 186 7.01 0.15 -11.46
CA ARG A 186 7.26 -1.08 -12.22
C ARG A 186 6.47 -1.13 -13.51
N GLN A 187 5.27 -0.55 -13.51
CA GLN A 187 4.41 -0.50 -14.69
C GLN A 187 5.03 0.28 -15.86
N ASP A 188 5.92 1.24 -15.56
CA ASP A 188 6.55 2.09 -16.57
C ASP A 188 7.92 1.57 -17.01
N MET A 189 8.43 0.51 -16.36
CA MET A 189 9.70 -0.10 -16.72
C MET A 189 9.62 -0.81 -18.06
N SER A 190 10.72 -0.75 -18.83
CA SER A 190 10.88 -1.63 -19.98
C SER A 190 10.89 -3.08 -19.52
N VAL A 191 10.54 -4.01 -20.42
CA VAL A 191 10.55 -5.46 -20.10
C VAL A 191 11.92 -5.90 -19.56
N LEU A 192 13.01 -5.43 -20.17
CA LEU A 192 14.38 -5.76 -19.77
C LEU A 192 14.72 -5.19 -18.38
N ASP A 193 14.30 -3.96 -18.09
CA ASP A 193 14.55 -3.33 -16.79
C ASP A 193 13.76 -4.00 -15.68
N LEU A 194 12.50 -4.38 -15.98
CA LEU A 194 11.63 -5.08 -15.05
C LEU A 194 12.16 -6.49 -14.74
N GLU A 195 12.59 -7.25 -15.75
CA GLU A 195 13.26 -8.54 -15.55
C GLU A 195 14.51 -8.39 -14.69
N GLY A 196 15.37 -7.41 -15.02
CA GLY A 196 16.56 -7.11 -14.24
C GLY A 196 16.25 -6.74 -12.79
N TYR A 197 15.20 -5.96 -12.56
CA TYR A 197 14.71 -5.58 -11.23
C TYR A 197 14.25 -6.82 -10.44
N LEU A 198 13.38 -7.65 -11.04
CA LEU A 198 12.84 -8.84 -10.39
C LEU A 198 13.94 -9.86 -10.06
N CYS A 199 14.90 -10.07 -10.97
CA CYS A 199 16.07 -10.91 -10.72
C CYS A 199 16.93 -10.41 -9.55
N ARG A 200 17.16 -9.09 -9.43
CA ARG A 200 17.90 -8.53 -8.27
C ARG A 200 17.14 -8.77 -6.98
N LYS A 201 15.83 -8.50 -6.97
CA LYS A 201 14.96 -8.71 -5.81
C LYS A 201 14.98 -10.17 -5.33
N GLU A 202 14.86 -11.13 -6.24
CA GLU A 202 14.93 -12.55 -5.87
C GLU A 202 16.27 -12.91 -5.21
N ARG A 203 17.38 -12.37 -5.71
CA ARG A 203 18.71 -12.63 -5.14
C ARG A 203 18.85 -12.04 -3.73
N ASP A 204 18.31 -10.86 -3.50
CA ASP A 204 18.34 -10.19 -2.20
C ASP A 204 17.38 -10.85 -1.19
N GLY A 205 16.21 -11.29 -1.65
CA GLY A 205 15.27 -12.09 -0.84
C GLY A 205 15.88 -13.41 -0.36
N ARG A 206 16.56 -14.15 -1.25
CA ARG A 206 17.27 -15.39 -0.89
C ARG A 206 18.44 -15.19 0.08
N ARG A 207 19.06 -14.00 0.08
CA ARG A 207 20.15 -13.66 1.02
C ARG A 207 19.66 -13.34 2.43
N LEU A 208 18.40 -12.95 2.57
CA LEU A 208 17.80 -12.54 3.85
C LEU A 208 17.04 -13.67 4.57
N GLY A 209 17.07 -14.90 4.06
CA GLY A 209 16.55 -16.08 4.77
C GLY A 209 15.05 -16.03 5.04
N VAL A 210 14.27 -15.61 4.04
CA VAL A 210 12.83 -15.90 3.93
C VAL A 210 12.65 -17.02 2.91
#